data_AF-A0A7X3P6V8-F1
#
_entry.id   AF-A0A7X3P6V8-F1
#
_cell.length_a   1.000
_cell.length_b   1.000
_cell.length_c   1.000
_cell.angle_alpha   90.00
_cell.angle_beta   90.00
_cell.angle_gamma   90.00
#
_symmetry.space_group_name_H-M   'P 1'
#
loop_
_entity.id
_entity.type
_entity.pdbx_description
1 polymer ?
#
loop_
_entity_poly.entity_id
_entity_poly.type
_entity_poly.pdbx_seq_one_letter_code
_entity_poly.pdbx_strand_id
1 'polypeptide(L)'
;MAGFFASLKERITVFPYQHMHRKEASQARLASDARETNDWQVVALALHLGCGIFSHDKDFWGSGIPVWSIDTVERCLERGGLEL
;
A
#
# COMPACT_ATOMS: atom_id res chain seq x y z
N MET A 1 14.88 0.02 -24.80
CA MET A 1 13.75 -0.76 -24.27
C MET A 1 14.15 -1.97 -23.44
N ALA A 2 15.28 -2.65 -23.68
CA ALA A 2 15.69 -3.83 -22.89
C ALA A 2 16.31 -3.50 -21.50
N GLY A 3 16.95 -2.34 -21.34
CA GLY A 3 17.63 -1.97 -20.07
C GLY A 3 16.71 -1.49 -18.94
N PHE A 4 15.53 -0.94 -19.27
CA PHE A 4 14.62 -0.35 -18.27
C PHE A 4 13.98 -1.42 -17.36
N PHE A 5 13.59 -2.57 -17.94
CA PHE A 5 12.96 -3.65 -17.19
C PHE A 5 13.95 -4.43 -16.29
N ALA A 6 15.23 -4.47 -16.64
CA ALA A 6 16.26 -5.07 -15.79
C ALA A 6 16.42 -4.29 -14.47
N SER A 7 16.50 -2.96 -14.56
CA SER A 7 16.60 -2.09 -13.38
C SER A 7 15.36 -2.14 -12.47
N LEU A 8 14.17 -2.38 -13.03
CA LEU A 8 12.93 -2.43 -12.24
C LEU A 8 12.91 -3.64 -11.29
N LYS A 9 13.41 -4.79 -11.73
CA LYS A 9 13.47 -6.02 -10.91
C LYS A 9 14.38 -5.87 -9.69
N GLU A 10 15.40 -5.01 -9.77
CA GLU A 10 16.28 -4.71 -8.64
C GLU A 10 15.63 -3.79 -7.60
N ARG A 11 14.54 -3.10 -7.97
CA ARG A 11 13.86 -2.10 -7.12
C ARG A 11 12.47 -2.54 -6.67
N ILE A 12 11.96 -3.63 -7.22
CA ILE A 12 10.64 -4.18 -6.91
C ILE A 12 10.82 -5.47 -6.13
N THR A 13 10.28 -5.51 -4.91
CA THR A 13 10.14 -6.76 -4.16
C THR A 13 8.82 -7.40 -4.53
N VAL A 14 8.87 -8.64 -5.05
CA VAL A 14 7.67 -9.42 -5.37
C VAL A 14 7.31 -10.27 -4.17
N PHE A 15 6.06 -10.13 -3.69
CA PHE A 15 5.50 -10.97 -2.64
C PHE A 15 4.61 -12.06 -3.25
N PRO A 16 4.95 -13.35 -3.06
CA PRO A 16 4.09 -14.43 -3.54
C PRO A 16 2.70 -14.36 -2.90
N TYR A 17 1.66 -14.47 -3.73
CA TYR A 17 0.26 -14.43 -3.31
C TYR A 17 -0.06 -15.46 -2.21
N GLN A 18 0.61 -16.61 -2.24
CA GLN A 18 0.43 -17.67 -1.25
C GLN A 18 0.69 -17.22 0.19
N HIS A 19 1.41 -16.12 0.43
CA HIS A 19 1.63 -15.57 1.79
C HIS A 19 0.49 -14.65 2.26
N MET A 20 -0.44 -14.29 1.38
CA MET A 20 -1.56 -13.40 1.66
C MET A 20 -2.77 -14.20 2.17
N HIS A 21 -2.71 -14.67 3.41
CA HIS A 21 -3.73 -15.56 4.00
C HIS A 21 -4.98 -14.88 4.57
N ARG A 22 -5.26 -13.62 4.20
CA ARG A 22 -6.30 -12.80 4.87
C ARG A 22 -7.19 -12.00 3.91
N LYS A 23 -7.58 -12.59 2.78
CA LYS A 23 -8.43 -11.92 1.78
C LYS A 23 -9.67 -11.28 2.39
N GLU A 24 -10.52 -12.06 3.05
CA GLU A 24 -11.80 -11.58 3.60
C GLU A 24 -11.59 -10.48 4.65
N ALA A 25 -10.62 -10.66 5.55
CA ALA A 25 -10.31 -9.67 6.58
C ALA A 25 -9.76 -8.36 5.98
N SER A 26 -9.00 -8.43 4.88
CA SER A 26 -8.52 -7.24 4.17
C SER A 26 -9.64 -6.56 3.39
N GLN A 27 -10.51 -7.32 2.72
CA GLN A 27 -11.68 -6.77 2.02
C GLN A 27 -12.63 -6.06 2.99
N ALA A 28 -12.87 -6.62 4.18
CA ALA A 28 -13.73 -6.02 5.19
C ALA A 28 -13.27 -4.61 5.62
N ARG A 29 -11.99 -4.27 5.43
CA ARG A 29 -11.42 -2.96 5.74
C ARG A 29 -11.63 -1.93 4.63
N LEU A 30 -11.91 -2.36 3.40
CA LEU A 30 -12.16 -1.44 2.29
C LEU A 30 -13.60 -0.93 2.31
N ALA A 31 -13.81 0.23 1.67
CA ALA A 31 -15.14 0.75 1.37
C ALA A 31 -15.89 -0.19 0.41
N SER A 32 -17.23 -0.14 0.40
CA SER A 32 -18.05 -1.12 -0.34
C SER A 32 -17.81 -1.13 -1.85
N ASP A 33 -17.50 0.02 -2.44
CA ASP A 33 -17.08 0.19 -3.83
C ASP A 33 -15.68 -0.39 -4.09
N ALA A 34 -14.73 -0.12 -3.19
CA ALA A 34 -13.36 -0.66 -3.23
C ALA A 34 -13.27 -2.16 -2.89
N ARG A 35 -14.32 -2.78 -2.34
CA ARG A 35 -14.37 -4.24 -2.11
C ARG A 35 -14.55 -5.02 -3.40
N GLU A 36 -15.25 -4.41 -4.35
CA GLU A 36 -15.48 -4.95 -5.69
C GLU A 36 -14.24 -4.78 -6.58
N THR A 37 -13.33 -3.89 -6.21
CA THR A 37 -12.00 -3.77 -6.81
C THR A 37 -11.02 -4.75 -6.15
N ASN A 38 -10.01 -5.16 -6.92
CA ASN A 38 -9.00 -6.12 -6.46
C ASN A 38 -7.88 -5.39 -5.68
N ASP A 39 -8.27 -4.49 -4.77
CA ASP A 39 -7.38 -3.63 -3.98
C ASP A 39 -7.08 -4.20 -2.59
N TRP A 40 -7.80 -5.24 -2.19
CA TRP A 40 -7.62 -5.92 -0.91
C TRP A 40 -6.22 -6.50 -0.73
N GLN A 41 -5.50 -6.80 -1.82
CA GLN A 41 -4.12 -7.29 -1.77
C GLN A 41 -3.16 -6.24 -1.23
N VAL A 42 -3.39 -4.96 -1.53
CA VAL A 42 -2.57 -3.85 -1.01
C VAL A 42 -2.75 -3.76 0.51
N VAL A 43 -3.99 -3.85 0.99
CA VAL A 43 -4.32 -3.90 2.42
C VAL A 43 -3.71 -5.13 3.09
N ALA A 44 -3.82 -6.31 2.46
CA ALA A 44 -3.23 -7.54 2.98
C ALA A 44 -1.70 -7.44 3.12
N LEU A 45 -1.03 -6.87 2.12
CA LEU A 45 0.42 -6.68 2.12
C LEU A 45 0.85 -5.67 3.18
N ALA A 46 0.17 -4.54 3.30
CA ALA A 46 0.47 -3.54 4.32
C ALA A 46 0.30 -4.09 5.75
N LEU A 47 -0.74 -4.90 5.99
CA LEU A 47 -0.91 -5.62 7.26
C LEU A 47 0.19 -6.65 7.52
N HIS A 48 0.64 -7.36 6.48
CA HIS A 48 1.71 -8.34 6.59
C HIS A 48 3.05 -7.69 6.93
N LEU A 49 3.36 -6.56 6.30
CA LEU A 49 4.60 -5.81 6.50
C LEU A 49 4.56 -4.89 7.73
N GLY A 50 3.38 -4.62 8.28
CA GLY A 50 3.21 -3.64 9.37
C GLY A 50 3.53 -2.21 8.93
N CYS A 51 3.29 -1.86 7.67
CA CYS A 51 3.62 -0.56 7.09
C CYS A 51 2.38 0.22 6.62
N GLY A 52 2.54 1.52 6.38
CA GLY A 52 1.52 2.34 5.72
C GLY A 52 1.42 2.05 4.21
N ILE A 53 0.34 2.51 3.60
CA ILE A 53 0.11 2.48 2.15
C ILE A 53 0.46 3.85 1.58
N PHE A 54 1.28 3.92 0.54
CA PHE A 54 1.50 5.16 -0.21
C PHE A 54 0.60 5.17 -1.45
N SER A 55 -0.43 6.01 -1.46
CA SER A 55 -1.38 6.15 -2.57
C SER A 55 -2.14 7.48 -2.48
N HIS A 56 -2.57 8.00 -3.63
CA HIS A 56 -3.56 9.09 -3.71
C HIS A 56 -4.99 8.56 -3.81
N ASP A 57 -5.15 7.25 -3.94
CA ASP A 57 -6.46 6.60 -4.05
C ASP A 57 -7.20 6.63 -2.70
N LYS A 58 -8.48 7.00 -2.76
CA LYS A 58 -9.36 7.12 -1.59
C LYS A 58 -9.94 5.79 -1.18
N ASP A 59 -9.83 4.77 -2.02
CA ASP A 59 -10.36 3.43 -1.79
C ASP A 59 -9.75 2.77 -0.53
N PHE A 60 -8.54 3.17 -0.16
CA PHE A 60 -7.84 2.69 1.05
C PHE A 60 -8.21 3.46 2.33
N TRP A 61 -8.99 4.54 2.22
CA TRP A 61 -9.35 5.35 3.39
C TRP A 61 -10.33 4.59 4.28
N GLY A 62 -10.16 4.73 5.60
CA GLY A 62 -10.96 3.97 6.56
C GLY A 62 -10.55 2.50 6.73
N SER A 63 -9.50 2.04 6.03
CA SER A 63 -8.97 0.67 6.16
C SER A 63 -8.31 0.34 7.50
N GLY A 64 -8.12 1.34 8.36
CA GLY A 64 -7.36 1.21 9.61
C GLY A 64 -5.85 1.12 9.40
N ILE A 65 -5.37 1.38 8.17
CA ILE A 65 -3.95 1.46 7.81
C ILE A 65 -3.62 2.93 7.48
N PRO A 66 -2.49 3.48 7.94
CA PRO A 66 -2.06 4.81 7.52
C PRO A 66 -1.91 4.89 6.00
N VAL A 67 -2.61 5.84 5.37
CA VAL A 67 -2.50 6.14 3.94
C VAL A 67 -1.74 7.44 3.75
N TRP A 68 -0.67 7.40 2.99
CA TRP A 68 0.22 8.51 2.70
C TRP A 68 0.09 8.93 1.24
N SER A 69 -0.01 10.22 0.99
CA SER A 69 0.19 10.85 -0.31
C SER A 69 1.48 11.68 -0.31
N ILE A 70 1.88 12.19 -1.48
CA ILE A 70 2.98 13.16 -1.59
C ILE A 70 2.73 14.32 -0.62
N ASP A 71 1.55 14.93 -0.66
CA ASP A 71 1.17 16.05 0.20
C ASP A 71 1.34 15.75 1.70
N THR A 72 0.97 14.54 2.14
CA THR A 72 1.10 14.16 3.56
C THR A 72 2.53 13.91 3.97
N VAL A 73 3.36 13.39 3.06
CA VAL A 73 4.79 13.16 3.29
C VAL A 73 5.52 14.50 3.34
N GLU A 74 5.29 15.38 2.38
CA GLU A 74 5.88 16.73 2.34
C GLU A 74 5.54 17.50 3.62
N ARG A 75 4.25 17.52 4.01
CA ARG A 75 3.81 18.17 5.25
C ARG A 75 4.41 17.53 6.50
N CYS A 76 4.72 16.23 6.47
CA CYS A 76 5.38 15.55 7.58
C CYS A 76 6.84 16.01 7.71
N LEU A 77 7.55 16.08 6.58
CA LEU A 77 8.94 16.56 6.50
C LEU A 77 9.06 18.02 6.93
N GLU A 78 8.16 18.90 6.48
CA GLU A 78 8.11 20.32 6.87
C GLU A 78 7.95 20.51 8.38
N ARG A 79 7.27 19.57 9.06
CA ARG A 79 7.06 19.58 10.51
C ARG A 79 8.23 18.99 11.29
N GLY A 80 9.35 18.69 10.64
CA GLY A 80 10.51 18.05 11.23
C GLY A 80 10.30 16.56 11.51
N GLY A 81 9.36 15.92 10.82
CA GLY A 81 9.04 14.51 10.98
C GLY A 81 9.74 13.58 9.99
N LEU A 82 9.75 12.29 10.36
CA LEU A 82 10.47 11.12 9.82
C LEU A 82 11.91 10.97 10.33
N GLU A 83 12.07 10.60 11.61
CA GLU A 83 13.25 9.82 12.01
C GLU A 83 13.13 8.44 11.32
N LEU A 84 13.79 8.29 10.17
CA LEU A 84 13.93 7.03 9.43
C LEU A 84 15.23 6.33 9.84
#